data_AF-A0ABD1XZI3-F1
#
_entry.id   AF-A0ABD1XZI3-F1
#
_cell.length_a   1.000
_cell.length_b   1.000
_cell.length_c   1.000
_cell.angle_alpha   90.00
_cell.angle_beta   90.00
_cell.angle_gamma   90.00
#
_symmetry.space_group_name_H-M   'P 1'
#
loop_
_entity.id
_entity.type
_entity.pdbx_description
1 polymer ?
#
loop_
_entity_poly.entity_id
_entity_poly.type
_entity_poly.pdbx_seq_one_letter_code
_entity_poly.pdbx_strand_id
1 'polypeptide(L)'
;MNPSAGFMIRPPSMLQTASAVLLVLFSLNAATGSLPKAAVRSLGRCVYLPDVTLESDHLSEPMIFDADDLGELAKTESDNFASVNSNWFEESKTLKASIATEMGISGGYRGVELSVSSAFNKVTGHETDVKVADVHAVSYSSRTFVERGSNLYKFPLKSDFLKDFQGFPVTVKDPHTDSAWGPFRDFMNKWGSHIVTAAYTGVVFQSWSSAKAE
;
A
#
# COMPACT_ATOMS: atom_id res chain seq x y z
N MET A 1 22.00 -24.67 69.39
CA MET A 1 21.05 -23.63 68.93
C MET A 1 21.52 -23.16 67.57
N ASN A 2 20.80 -23.51 66.51
CA ASN A 2 21.13 -23.19 65.13
C ASN A 2 19.79 -23.08 64.36
N PRO A 3 19.41 -21.94 63.78
CA PRO A 3 18.22 -21.87 62.95
C PRO A 3 18.57 -21.93 61.47
N SER A 4 18.05 -22.97 60.83
CA SER A 4 18.01 -23.22 59.40
C SER A 4 17.09 -22.20 58.71
N ALA A 5 17.61 -21.40 57.78
CA ALA A 5 16.81 -20.57 56.87
C ALA A 5 16.69 -21.25 55.51
N GLY A 6 15.48 -21.73 55.21
CA GLY A 6 15.12 -22.31 53.92
C GLY A 6 14.95 -21.23 52.85
N PHE A 7 15.76 -21.31 51.80
CA PHE A 7 15.65 -20.53 50.58
C PHE A 7 14.53 -21.13 49.73
N MET A 8 13.38 -20.44 49.65
CA MET A 8 12.24 -20.87 48.82
C MET A 8 12.37 -20.26 47.42
N ILE A 9 12.90 -21.04 46.48
CA ILE A 9 12.88 -20.74 45.05
C ILE A 9 11.45 -20.89 44.56
N ARG A 10 10.81 -19.78 44.19
CA ARG A 10 9.58 -19.80 43.39
C ARG A 10 9.95 -20.11 41.92
N PRO A 11 9.21 -20.99 41.22
CA PRO A 11 9.50 -21.36 39.85
C PRO A 11 9.21 -20.20 38.87
N PRO A 12 9.95 -20.09 37.76
CA PRO A 12 9.61 -19.17 36.67
C PRO A 12 8.44 -19.79 35.89
N SER A 13 7.24 -19.25 36.04
CA SER A 13 6.11 -19.64 35.20
C SER A 13 5.89 -18.60 34.11
N MET A 14 5.96 -19.09 32.87
CA MET A 14 5.53 -18.46 31.62
C MET A 14 6.48 -17.41 31.03
N LEU A 15 7.49 -17.92 30.31
CA LEU A 15 7.87 -17.36 29.02
C LEU A 15 6.60 -17.27 28.16
N GLN A 16 5.92 -16.13 28.20
CA GLN A 16 4.96 -15.78 27.17
C GLN A 16 5.81 -15.36 25.97
N THR A 17 5.99 -16.29 25.03
CA THR A 17 6.63 -16.02 23.76
C THR A 17 5.96 -14.82 23.12
N ALA A 18 6.64 -13.68 23.14
CA ALA A 18 6.33 -12.57 22.26
C ALA A 18 6.53 -13.09 20.83
N SER A 19 5.43 -13.42 20.15
CA SER A 19 5.45 -13.71 18.72
C SER A 19 5.76 -12.42 17.98
N ALA A 20 7.04 -12.10 17.84
CA ALA A 20 7.50 -11.13 16.87
C ALA A 20 7.36 -11.79 15.49
N VAL A 21 6.36 -11.36 14.72
CA VAL A 21 6.30 -11.72 13.30
C VAL A 21 7.29 -10.80 12.58
N LEU A 22 8.52 -11.31 12.39
CA LEU A 22 9.53 -10.67 11.56
C LEU A 22 9.25 -11.06 10.10
N LEU A 23 8.55 -10.21 9.36
CA LEU A 23 8.36 -10.38 7.92
C LEU A 23 9.46 -9.57 7.20
N VAL A 24 10.56 -10.23 6.83
CA VAL A 24 11.60 -9.63 5.97
C VAL A 24 11.27 -9.95 4.52
N LEU A 25 10.75 -8.97 3.77
CA LEU A 25 10.51 -9.09 2.34
C LEU A 25 11.73 -8.57 1.58
N PHE A 26 12.45 -9.46 0.89
CA PHE A 26 13.54 -9.12 -0.02
C PHE A 26 13.01 -9.04 -1.45
N SER A 27 12.93 -7.84 -2.02
CA SER A 27 12.65 -7.65 -3.45
C SER A 27 13.78 -6.88 -4.12
N LEU A 28 14.68 -7.61 -4.79
CA LEU A 28 15.79 -7.05 -5.55
C LEU A 28 15.38 -6.89 -7.02
N ASN A 29 14.70 -5.80 -7.38
CA ASN A 29 14.39 -5.51 -8.79
C ASN A 29 15.56 -4.78 -9.47
N ALA A 30 16.64 -5.52 -9.73
CA ALA A 30 17.71 -5.07 -10.62
C ALA A 30 17.35 -5.43 -12.06
N ALA A 31 16.65 -4.54 -12.78
CA ALA A 31 16.46 -4.68 -14.21
C ALA A 31 17.47 -3.80 -14.97
N THR A 32 18.69 -4.29 -15.17
CA THR A 32 19.67 -3.63 -16.05
C THR A 32 19.31 -3.90 -17.53
N GLY A 33 18.73 -2.90 -18.21
CA GLY A 33 18.74 -2.84 -19.70
C GLY A 33 17.43 -2.53 -20.45
N SER A 34 16.26 -2.50 -19.82
CA SER A 34 14.95 -2.28 -20.49
C SER A 34 14.00 -1.32 -19.76
N LEU A 35 14.57 -0.51 -18.85
CA LEU A 35 13.87 0.19 -17.77
C LEU A 35 12.75 1.16 -18.18
N PRO A 36 12.90 2.01 -19.22
CA PRO A 36 11.86 2.97 -19.57
C PRO A 36 10.57 2.28 -20.04
N LYS A 37 10.66 1.15 -20.75
CA LYS A 37 9.49 0.46 -21.31
C LYS A 37 8.66 -0.23 -20.23
N ALA A 38 9.30 -0.76 -19.18
CA ALA A 38 8.60 -1.32 -18.04
C ALA A 38 7.91 -0.21 -17.22
N ALA A 39 8.58 0.92 -17.01
CA ALA A 39 8.02 2.07 -16.30
C ALA A 39 6.83 2.71 -17.06
N VAL A 40 6.94 2.87 -18.39
CA VAL A 40 5.82 3.33 -19.24
C VAL A 40 4.64 2.37 -19.16
N ARG A 41 4.87 1.05 -19.22
CA ARG A 41 3.81 0.04 -19.07
C ARG A 41 3.12 0.08 -17.71
N SER A 42 3.72 0.72 -16.70
CA SER A 42 3.13 0.88 -15.37
C SER A 42 2.17 2.05 -15.29
N LEU A 43 2.24 3.01 -16.21
CA LEU A 43 1.33 4.13 -16.25
C LEU A 43 -0.08 3.68 -16.64
N GLY A 44 -1.09 4.27 -16.00
CA GLY A 44 -2.50 3.98 -16.27
C GLY A 44 -3.05 2.71 -15.65
N ARG A 45 -2.19 1.90 -15.03
CA ARG A 45 -2.64 0.76 -14.25
C ARG A 45 -3.47 1.24 -13.09
N CYS A 46 -4.56 0.53 -12.84
CA CYS A 46 -5.43 0.85 -11.74
C CYS A 46 -5.17 -0.09 -10.59
N VAL A 47 -4.89 0.50 -9.43
CA VAL A 47 -4.49 -0.21 -8.22
C VAL A 47 -5.60 -0.12 -7.20
N TYR A 48 -5.94 -1.25 -6.61
CA TYR A 48 -6.74 -1.26 -5.39
C TYR A 48 -5.78 -1.24 -4.21
N LEU A 49 -5.62 -0.06 -3.59
CA LEU A 49 -4.61 0.14 -2.56
C LEU A 49 -4.65 -0.87 -1.40
N PRO A 50 -5.81 -1.36 -0.93
CA PRO A 50 -5.89 -2.52 -0.06
C PRO A 50 -5.05 -3.73 -0.43
N ASP A 51 -4.88 -3.98 -1.73
CA ASP A 51 -4.31 -5.20 -2.28
C ASP A 51 -2.89 -5.01 -2.80
N VAL A 52 -2.44 -3.76 -2.98
CA VAL A 52 -1.05 -3.45 -3.36
C VAL A 52 -0.06 -4.02 -2.34
N THR A 53 0.95 -4.73 -2.83
CA THR A 53 2.11 -5.20 -2.07
C THR A 53 3.36 -5.03 -2.94
N LEU A 54 4.55 -5.09 -2.34
CA LEU A 54 5.81 -5.08 -3.11
C LEU A 54 6.01 -6.36 -3.94
N GLU A 55 5.30 -7.44 -3.61
CA GLU A 55 5.41 -8.75 -4.27
C GLU A 55 4.41 -8.96 -5.40
N SER A 56 3.35 -8.15 -5.47
CA SER A 56 2.30 -8.34 -6.48
C SER A 56 2.86 -8.12 -7.88
N ASP A 57 2.60 -9.08 -8.78
CA ASP A 57 2.84 -8.87 -10.22
C ASP A 57 1.83 -7.83 -10.73
N HIS A 58 2.27 -6.58 -10.73
CA HIS A 58 1.46 -5.45 -11.15
C HIS A 58 1.10 -5.49 -12.65
N LEU A 59 1.58 -6.47 -13.43
CA LEU A 59 1.28 -6.56 -14.87
C LEU A 59 -0.12 -7.07 -15.18
N SER A 60 -0.83 -7.69 -14.23
CA SER A 60 -2.21 -8.17 -14.41
C SER A 60 -3.28 -7.16 -14.00
N GLU A 61 -2.88 -5.97 -13.56
CA GLU A 61 -3.81 -4.94 -13.08
C GLU A 61 -4.67 -4.39 -14.23
N PRO A 62 -5.95 -4.10 -13.98
CA PRO A 62 -6.84 -3.51 -14.97
C PRO A 62 -6.31 -2.13 -15.41
N MET A 63 -6.50 -1.80 -16.69
CA MET A 63 -6.22 -0.48 -17.23
C MET A 63 -7.50 0.11 -17.79
N ILE A 64 -7.75 1.39 -17.49
CA ILE A 64 -8.93 2.12 -18.01
C ILE A 64 -8.65 2.90 -19.30
N PHE A 65 -7.38 3.06 -19.65
CA PHE A 65 -6.89 3.54 -20.95
C PHE A 65 -6.25 2.39 -21.71
N ASP A 66 -6.06 2.56 -23.02
CA ASP A 66 -5.22 1.64 -23.78
C ASP A 66 -3.74 1.87 -23.44
N ALA A 67 -2.95 0.80 -23.47
CA ALA A 67 -1.56 0.84 -22.98
C ALA A 67 -0.67 1.75 -23.85
N ASP A 68 -0.99 1.87 -25.14
CA ASP A 68 -0.22 2.66 -26.10
C ASP A 68 -0.50 4.17 -25.96
N ASP A 69 -1.73 4.54 -25.56
CA ASP A 69 -2.16 5.93 -25.37
C ASP A 69 -1.29 6.70 -24.38
N LEU A 70 -0.96 6.05 -23.26
CA LEU A 70 -0.17 6.68 -22.20
C LEU A 70 1.31 6.75 -22.54
N GLY A 71 1.79 5.88 -23.44
CA GLY A 71 3.14 5.96 -23.98
C GLY A 71 3.40 7.28 -24.69
N GLU A 72 2.39 7.85 -25.36
CA GLU A 72 2.52 9.15 -26.05
C GLU A 72 2.68 10.34 -25.09
N LEU A 73 2.11 10.24 -23.89
CA LEU A 73 2.20 11.29 -22.87
C LEU A 73 3.35 11.12 -21.88
N ALA A 74 3.92 9.91 -21.83
CA ALA A 74 4.91 9.57 -20.83
C ALA A 74 6.20 10.37 -21.04
N LYS A 75 6.65 11.03 -19.98
CA LYS A 75 7.97 11.65 -19.89
C LYS A 75 8.83 10.85 -18.96
N THR A 76 10.11 10.68 -19.30
CA THR A 76 11.09 10.05 -18.42
C THR A 76 12.23 11.01 -18.15
N GLU A 77 12.54 11.22 -16.88
CA GLU A 77 13.64 12.04 -16.42
C GLU A 77 14.58 11.21 -15.54
N SER A 78 15.88 11.54 -15.58
CA SER A 78 16.84 10.98 -14.62
C SER A 78 16.64 11.69 -13.30
N ASP A 79 16.47 10.90 -12.24
CA ASP A 79 16.21 11.37 -10.88
C ASP A 79 17.07 10.52 -9.96
N ASN A 80 18.23 11.05 -9.58
CA ASN A 80 19.18 10.36 -8.71
C ASN A 80 18.81 10.67 -7.26
N PHE A 81 17.95 9.84 -6.69
CA PHE A 81 17.45 9.99 -5.34
C PHE A 81 17.87 8.77 -4.50
N ALA A 82 18.30 9.01 -3.27
CA ALA A 82 18.50 7.96 -2.28
C ALA A 82 18.07 8.46 -0.90
N SER A 83 17.33 7.64 -0.16
CA SER A 83 16.85 7.97 1.17
C SER A 83 16.71 6.70 2.01
N VAL A 84 16.98 6.84 3.31
CA VAL A 84 16.70 5.81 4.31
C VAL A 84 15.97 6.49 5.44
N ASN A 85 14.77 5.99 5.75
CA ASN A 85 13.95 6.44 6.85
C ASN A 85 13.71 5.25 7.80
N SER A 86 13.68 5.54 9.09
CA SER A 86 13.32 4.56 10.11
C SER A 86 12.30 5.20 11.03
N ASN A 87 11.11 4.62 11.07
CA ASN A 87 9.99 5.13 11.83
C ASN A 87 9.66 4.16 12.96
N TRP A 88 9.19 4.72 14.07
CA TRP A 88 8.69 3.95 15.19
C TRP A 88 7.30 4.47 15.56
N PHE A 89 6.32 3.58 15.48
CA PHE A 89 4.93 3.86 15.79
C PHE A 89 4.57 3.18 17.10
N GLU A 90 4.41 3.96 18.16
CA GLU A 90 3.98 3.46 19.48
C GLU A 90 2.47 3.15 19.53
N GLU A 91 1.69 3.72 18.61
CA GLU A 91 0.23 3.59 18.58
C GLU A 91 -0.27 3.23 17.18
N SER A 92 -1.22 2.30 17.11
CA SER A 92 -1.92 1.92 15.87
C SER A 92 -2.53 3.12 15.13
N LYS A 93 -3.00 4.14 15.86
CA LYS A 93 -3.57 5.36 15.27
C LYS A 93 -2.53 6.14 14.47
N THR A 94 -1.32 6.27 14.99
CA THR A 94 -0.22 6.99 14.33
C THR A 94 0.25 6.22 13.10
N LEU A 95 0.30 4.89 13.17
CA LEU A 95 0.57 4.05 12.00
C LEU A 95 -0.49 4.23 10.91
N LYS A 96 -1.79 4.16 11.24
CA LYS A 96 -2.88 4.38 10.29
C LYS A 96 -2.82 5.77 9.64
N ALA A 97 -2.47 6.80 10.41
CA ALA A 97 -2.30 8.16 9.89
C ALA A 97 -1.10 8.25 8.91
N SER A 98 0.00 7.55 9.20
CA SER A 98 1.16 7.46 8.30
C SER A 98 0.79 6.80 6.99
N ILE A 99 0.12 5.64 7.06
CA ILE A 99 -0.38 4.90 5.89
C ILE A 99 -1.28 5.80 5.02
N ALA A 100 -2.24 6.51 5.63
CA ALA A 100 -3.11 7.42 4.89
C ALA A 100 -2.33 8.53 4.17
N THR A 101 -1.30 9.07 4.83
CA THR A 101 -0.45 10.13 4.28
C THR A 101 0.40 9.62 3.10
N GLU A 102 1.01 8.45 3.24
CA GLU A 102 1.80 7.81 2.17
C GLU A 102 0.97 7.48 0.94
N MET A 103 -0.29 7.06 1.14
CA MET A 103 -1.23 6.82 0.06
C MET A 103 -1.72 8.11 -0.62
N GLY A 104 -1.34 9.29 -0.11
CA GLY A 104 -1.80 10.59 -0.62
C GLY A 104 -3.30 10.82 -0.38
N ILE A 105 -3.89 10.12 0.58
CA ILE A 105 -5.33 10.18 0.81
C ILE A 105 -5.65 11.23 1.88
N SER A 106 -6.47 12.21 1.51
CA SER A 106 -7.02 13.20 2.43
C SER A 106 -8.55 13.15 2.43
N GLY A 107 -9.17 13.09 3.60
CA GLY A 107 -10.63 13.11 3.77
C GLY A 107 -11.16 12.00 4.68
N GLY A 108 -12.39 12.17 5.16
CA GLY A 108 -13.03 11.28 6.14
C GLY A 108 -14.12 10.36 5.58
N TYR A 109 -14.03 9.95 4.30
CA TYR A 109 -15.06 9.10 3.68
C TYR A 109 -14.72 7.61 3.77
N ARG A 110 -15.75 6.77 3.83
CA ARG A 110 -15.64 5.32 4.13
C ARG A 110 -14.69 4.55 3.21
N GLY A 111 -14.58 4.93 1.94
CA GLY A 111 -13.64 4.31 0.99
C GLY A 111 -12.16 4.48 1.38
N VAL A 112 -11.81 5.63 1.97
CA VAL A 112 -10.46 5.88 2.54
C VAL A 112 -10.21 4.96 3.72
N GLU A 113 -11.18 4.88 4.63
CA GLU A 113 -11.07 4.09 5.85
C GLU A 113 -10.86 2.61 5.55
N LEU A 114 -11.59 2.06 4.55
CA LEU A 114 -11.39 0.69 4.07
C LEU A 114 -9.98 0.50 3.49
N SER A 115 -9.48 1.48 2.73
CA SER A 115 -8.15 1.43 2.12
C SER A 115 -7.04 1.39 3.17
N VAL A 116 -7.09 2.32 4.12
CA VAL A 116 -6.13 2.43 5.22
C VAL A 116 -6.22 1.21 6.15
N SER A 117 -7.42 0.72 6.44
CA SER A 117 -7.60 -0.44 7.34
C SER A 117 -7.04 -1.72 6.73
N SER A 118 -7.20 -1.94 5.42
CA SER A 118 -6.61 -3.12 4.77
C SER A 118 -5.09 -3.05 4.78
N ALA A 119 -4.51 -1.91 4.39
CA ALA A 119 -3.06 -1.71 4.44
C ALA A 119 -2.50 -1.86 5.87
N PHE A 120 -3.20 -1.33 6.87
CA PHE A 120 -2.87 -1.54 8.28
C PHE A 120 -2.87 -3.03 8.64
N ASN A 121 -3.94 -3.76 8.32
CA ASN A 121 -4.05 -5.18 8.66
C ASN A 121 -2.95 -6.05 8.02
N LYS A 122 -2.46 -5.67 6.84
CA LYS A 122 -1.30 -6.33 6.19
C LYS A 122 -0.02 -6.17 7.00
N VAL A 123 0.22 -4.98 7.56
CA VAL A 123 1.39 -4.71 8.39
C VAL A 123 1.28 -5.38 9.75
N THR A 124 0.07 -5.40 10.33
CA THR A 124 -0.13 -5.82 11.73
C THR A 124 -0.61 -7.26 11.91
N GLY A 125 -0.87 -7.99 10.82
CA GLY A 125 -1.45 -9.32 10.89
C GLY A 125 -2.85 -9.33 11.52
N HIS A 126 -3.66 -8.30 11.23
CA HIS A 126 -5.00 -8.05 11.81
C HIS A 126 -5.05 -7.67 13.30
N GLU A 127 -3.91 -7.48 13.95
CA GLU A 127 -3.89 -7.00 15.34
C GLU A 127 -4.26 -5.51 15.40
N THR A 128 -5.13 -5.15 16.34
CA THR A 128 -5.69 -3.80 16.45
C THR A 128 -4.83 -2.85 17.29
N ASP A 129 -4.04 -3.40 18.20
CA ASP A 129 -3.20 -2.66 19.13
C ASP A 129 -1.75 -3.13 19.04
N VAL A 130 -0.95 -2.39 18.28
CA VAL A 130 0.42 -2.77 17.97
C VAL A 130 1.38 -1.59 18.01
N LYS A 131 2.62 -1.93 18.29
CA LYS A 131 3.80 -1.09 18.07
C LYS A 131 4.51 -1.57 16.82
N VAL A 132 4.94 -0.65 15.97
CA VAL A 132 5.58 -0.99 14.69
C VAL A 132 6.89 -0.23 14.50
N ALA A 133 7.97 -0.96 14.24
CA ALA A 133 9.17 -0.45 13.59
C ALA A 133 9.00 -0.58 12.07
N ASP A 134 9.31 0.48 11.35
CA ASP A 134 9.38 0.54 9.90
C ASP A 134 10.77 1.00 9.47
N VAL A 135 11.37 0.31 8.52
CA VAL A 135 12.58 0.75 7.83
C VAL A 135 12.26 0.79 6.34
N HIS A 136 12.41 1.97 5.76
CA HIS A 136 12.17 2.20 4.35
C HIS A 136 13.41 2.84 3.74
N ALA A 137 14.08 2.11 2.85
CA ALA A 137 15.23 2.59 2.10
C ALA A 137 14.92 2.53 0.60
N VAL A 138 15.18 3.62 -0.09
CA VAL A 138 14.89 3.75 -1.51
C VAL A 138 16.08 4.34 -2.22
N SER A 139 16.34 3.86 -3.43
CA SER A 139 17.23 4.53 -4.36
C SER A 139 16.67 4.43 -5.76
N TYR A 140 16.38 5.57 -6.37
CA TYR A 140 15.84 5.67 -7.71
C TYR A 140 16.87 6.35 -8.62
N SER A 141 16.86 5.96 -9.90
CA SER A 141 17.71 6.53 -10.95
C SER A 141 16.92 7.32 -12.00
N SER A 142 15.61 7.05 -12.09
CA SER A 142 14.73 7.72 -13.03
C SER A 142 13.27 7.67 -12.58
N ARG A 143 12.53 8.65 -13.08
CA ARG A 143 11.09 8.78 -12.90
C ARG A 143 10.42 8.88 -14.27
N THR A 144 9.41 8.05 -14.49
CA THR A 144 8.57 8.07 -15.69
C THR A 144 7.16 8.49 -15.27
N PHE A 145 6.57 9.50 -15.90
CA PHE A 145 5.32 10.09 -15.43
C PHE A 145 4.48 10.70 -16.55
N VAL A 146 3.21 10.89 -16.25
CA VAL A 146 2.27 11.70 -17.04
C VAL A 146 2.12 13.05 -16.34
N GLU A 147 2.37 14.15 -17.06
CA GLU A 147 2.26 15.49 -16.48
C GLU A 147 0.82 15.82 -16.03
N ARG A 148 0.72 16.50 -14.89
CA ARG A 148 -0.56 17.04 -14.41
C ARG A 148 -1.03 18.13 -15.38
N GLY A 149 -2.28 18.04 -15.83
CA GLY A 149 -2.80 18.94 -16.88
C GLY A 149 -2.39 18.55 -18.30
N SER A 150 -1.76 17.38 -18.48
CA SER A 150 -1.58 16.76 -19.78
C SER A 150 -2.91 16.53 -20.50
N ASN A 151 -2.80 16.16 -21.76
CA ASN A 151 -3.93 15.86 -22.63
C ASN A 151 -4.56 14.48 -22.34
N LEU A 152 -4.56 14.00 -21.09
CA LEU A 152 -5.11 12.70 -20.71
C LEU A 152 -6.59 12.56 -21.12
N TYR A 153 -7.34 13.67 -21.09
CA TYR A 153 -8.74 13.74 -21.53
C TYR A 153 -8.96 13.45 -23.03
N LYS A 154 -7.90 13.43 -23.85
CA LYS A 154 -8.00 13.10 -25.28
C LYS A 154 -8.11 11.60 -25.52
N PHE A 155 -7.67 10.78 -24.57
CA PHE A 155 -7.71 9.34 -24.70
C PHE A 155 -9.05 8.79 -24.21
N PRO A 156 -9.71 7.96 -25.03
CA PRO A 156 -10.98 7.37 -24.63
C PRO A 156 -10.76 6.41 -23.45
N LEU A 157 -11.71 6.40 -22.52
CA LEU A 157 -11.79 5.34 -21.53
C LEU A 157 -12.30 4.07 -22.20
N LYS A 158 -11.81 2.90 -21.75
CA LYS A 158 -12.30 1.61 -22.23
C LYS A 158 -13.80 1.48 -22.05
N SER A 159 -14.47 0.90 -23.04
CA SER A 159 -15.93 0.74 -23.06
C SER A 159 -16.47 0.00 -21.83
N ASP A 160 -15.76 -1.03 -21.36
CA ASP A 160 -16.20 -1.84 -20.23
C ASP A 160 -16.11 -1.06 -18.92
N PHE A 161 -15.07 -0.25 -18.75
CA PHE A 161 -14.96 0.66 -17.62
C PHE A 161 -16.09 1.68 -17.63
N LEU A 162 -16.32 2.33 -18.78
CA LEU A 162 -17.39 3.31 -18.94
C LEU A 162 -18.76 2.71 -18.63
N LYS A 163 -19.03 1.50 -19.10
CA LYS A 163 -20.28 0.78 -18.85
C LYS A 163 -20.48 0.52 -17.36
N ASP A 164 -19.46 -0.01 -16.68
CA ASP A 164 -19.54 -0.28 -15.24
C ASP A 164 -19.68 1.03 -14.43
N PHE A 165 -18.97 2.08 -14.83
CA PHE A 165 -19.04 3.40 -14.19
C PHE A 165 -20.41 4.07 -14.38
N GLN A 166 -21.01 3.95 -15.56
CA GLN A 166 -22.37 4.46 -15.83
C GLN A 166 -23.45 3.65 -15.11
N GLY A 167 -23.21 2.36 -14.88
CA GLY A 167 -24.11 1.48 -14.10
C GLY A 167 -24.04 1.70 -12.59
N PHE A 168 -23.17 2.60 -12.13
CA PHE A 168 -22.88 2.80 -10.72
C PHE A 168 -24.02 3.53 -9.99
N PRO A 169 -24.39 3.12 -8.76
CA PRO A 169 -25.50 3.74 -8.04
C PRO A 169 -25.15 5.19 -7.66
N VAL A 170 -25.92 6.15 -8.20
CA VAL A 170 -25.79 7.57 -7.88
C VAL A 170 -26.28 7.95 -6.49
N THR A 171 -26.95 7.03 -5.78
CA THR A 171 -27.46 7.22 -4.43
C THR A 171 -27.29 5.94 -3.62
N VAL A 172 -26.66 6.06 -2.46
CA VAL A 172 -26.54 4.97 -1.48
C VAL A 172 -27.68 5.07 -0.49
N LYS A 173 -28.58 4.07 -0.51
CA LYS A 173 -29.61 3.94 0.53
C LYS A 173 -28.97 3.38 1.79
N ASP A 174 -29.29 3.96 2.94
CA ASP A 174 -28.77 3.55 4.26
C ASP A 174 -27.23 3.52 4.32
N PRO A 175 -26.55 4.67 4.09
CA PRO A 175 -25.09 4.76 3.97
C PRO A 175 -24.35 4.37 5.26
N HIS A 176 -25.06 4.20 6.37
CA HIS A 176 -24.52 3.75 7.64
C HIS A 176 -24.27 2.23 7.70
N THR A 177 -24.73 1.46 6.71
CA THR A 177 -24.57 0.00 6.66
C THR A 177 -23.48 -0.43 5.68
N ASP A 178 -22.62 -1.37 6.06
CA ASP A 178 -21.52 -1.84 5.20
C ASP A 178 -22.01 -2.49 3.90
N SER A 179 -23.20 -3.12 3.92
CA SER A 179 -23.83 -3.71 2.75
C SER A 179 -24.22 -2.69 1.69
N ALA A 180 -24.58 -1.47 2.09
CA ALA A 180 -24.97 -0.41 1.15
C ALA A 180 -23.83 0.02 0.22
N TRP A 181 -22.59 -0.22 0.64
CA TRP A 181 -21.37 0.08 -0.11
C TRP A 181 -20.87 -1.09 -0.97
N GLY A 182 -21.59 -2.22 -1.02
CA GLY A 182 -21.24 -3.39 -1.81
C GLY A 182 -20.89 -3.07 -3.26
N PRO A 183 -21.74 -2.37 -4.01
CA PRO A 183 -21.44 -1.99 -5.40
C PRO A 183 -20.16 -1.17 -5.54
N PHE A 184 -19.85 -0.30 -4.57
CA PHE A 184 -18.63 0.50 -4.58
C PHE A 184 -17.39 -0.33 -4.37
N ARG A 185 -17.46 -1.26 -3.42
CA ARG A 185 -16.38 -2.21 -3.16
C ARG A 185 -16.15 -3.10 -4.38
N ASP A 186 -17.20 -3.61 -5.01
CA ASP A 186 -17.09 -4.48 -6.18
C ASP A 186 -16.45 -3.76 -7.38
N PHE A 187 -16.81 -2.49 -7.61
CA PHE A 187 -16.18 -1.67 -8.64
C PHE A 187 -14.70 -1.40 -8.34
N MET A 188 -14.36 -1.02 -7.11
CA MET A 188 -12.96 -0.78 -6.72
C MET A 188 -12.12 -2.07 -6.73
N ASN A 189 -12.71 -3.22 -6.40
CA ASN A 189 -12.05 -4.52 -6.51
C ASN A 189 -11.75 -4.86 -7.98
N LYS A 190 -12.67 -4.52 -8.89
CA LYS A 190 -12.50 -4.80 -10.33
C LYS A 190 -11.55 -3.82 -11.02
N TRP A 191 -11.69 -2.54 -10.75
CA TRP A 191 -11.05 -1.46 -11.50
C TRP A 191 -10.00 -0.69 -10.70
N GLY A 192 -9.75 -1.02 -9.44
CA GLY A 192 -8.89 -0.24 -8.57
C GLY A 192 -9.57 0.99 -7.98
N SER A 193 -8.95 1.56 -6.95
CA SER A 193 -9.34 2.84 -6.35
C SER A 193 -8.49 4.01 -6.84
N HIS A 194 -7.31 3.72 -7.42
CA HIS A 194 -6.33 4.73 -7.85
C HIS A 194 -5.73 4.34 -9.21
N ILE A 195 -5.11 5.30 -9.89
CA ILE A 195 -4.42 5.10 -11.16
C ILE A 195 -2.96 5.53 -10.99
N VAL A 196 -2.03 4.72 -11.50
CA VAL A 196 -0.61 5.03 -11.52
C VAL A 196 -0.33 6.11 -12.56
N THR A 197 0.13 7.28 -12.11
CA THR A 197 0.49 8.42 -12.98
C THR A 197 1.99 8.71 -13.00
N ALA A 198 2.75 8.08 -12.11
CA ALA A 198 4.20 8.10 -12.09
C ALA A 198 4.74 6.75 -11.62
N ALA A 199 5.85 6.34 -12.20
CA ALA A 199 6.59 5.14 -11.85
C ALA A 199 8.07 5.50 -11.65
N TYR A 200 8.65 5.01 -10.57
CA TYR A 200 10.07 5.19 -10.26
C TYR A 200 10.82 3.91 -10.61
N THR A 201 12.00 4.08 -11.20
CA THR A 201 12.90 2.97 -11.48
C THR A 201 14.06 3.01 -10.51
N GLY A 202 14.28 1.89 -9.81
CA GLY A 202 15.37 1.74 -8.88
C GLY A 202 15.13 0.57 -7.94
N VAL A 203 15.62 0.71 -6.72
CA VAL A 203 15.54 -0.28 -5.66
C VAL A 203 14.77 0.27 -4.46
N VAL A 204 13.94 -0.59 -3.88
CA VAL A 204 13.20 -0.33 -2.65
C VAL A 204 13.48 -1.47 -1.69
N PHE A 205 13.82 -1.12 -0.46
CA PHE A 205 13.87 -2.00 0.69
C PHE A 205 12.82 -1.49 1.69
N GLN A 206 11.91 -2.37 2.08
CA GLN A 206 10.90 -2.06 3.08
C GLN A 206 10.80 -3.23 4.05
N SER A 207 10.84 -2.92 5.34
CA SER A 207 10.72 -3.91 6.39
C SER A 207 9.86 -3.35 7.51
N TRP A 208 8.94 -4.18 7.99
CA TRP A 208 8.15 -3.90 9.17
C TRP A 208 8.40 -4.94 10.24
N SER A 209 8.40 -4.51 11.49
CA SER A 209 8.37 -5.39 12.65
C SER A 209 7.30 -4.89 13.60
N SER A 210 6.27 -5.71 13.81
CA SER A 210 5.17 -5.40 14.71
C SER A 210 5.23 -6.24 16.00
N ALA A 211 4.88 -5.63 17.13
CA ALA A 211 4.62 -6.32 18.38
C ALA A 211 3.28 -5.84 18.96
N LYS A 212 2.59 -6.71 19.71
CA LYS A 212 1.42 -6.29 20.48
C LYS A 212 1.84 -5.21 21.48
N ALA A 213 1.01 -4.17 21.62
CA ALA A 213 1.16 -3.25 22.73
C ALA A 213 0.77 -3.96 24.03
N GLU A 214 1.57 -3.79 25.09
CA GLU A 214 1.30 -4.31 26.44
C GLU A 214 0.43 -3.34 27.26
#